data_AF-A0A0D0HDX9-F1
#
_entry.id   AF-A0A0D0HDX9-F1
#
_cell.length_a   1.000
_cell.length_b   1.000
_cell.length_c   1.000
_cell.angle_alpha   90.00
_cell.angle_beta   90.00
_cell.angle_gamma   90.00
#
_symmetry.space_group_name_H-M   'P 1'
#
loop_
_entity.id
_entity.type
_entity.pdbx_description
1 polymer ?
#
loop_
_entity_poly.entity_id
_entity_poly.type
_entity_poly.pdbx_seq_one_letter_code
_entity_poly.pdbx_strand_id
1 'polypeptide(L)'
;MFMLCGPIRHAARLPANAPQRLEVFPQRLTSTVDGAADAPIQAVFAQLAQDTPRTQMIATAAREQSGQGRNVLVLTERTDHLERLQQMLQVTVQSLFVLHGRLGRKARATQLAALDALAGDAPRVVLAPGRLVGEGFDHPALDTLVLAMPVAWKGTLQQYADRLHREHAGKTGVRVLDYVDGGHPVLLRMWERRQRGYRAMGYQVCPPGEVLQLTLA
;
A
#
# COMPACT_ATOMS: atom_id res chain seq x y z
N MET A 1 -30.80 -16.98 -22.68
CA MET A 1 -31.60 -16.72 -21.47
C MET A 1 -30.68 -15.97 -20.51
N PHE A 2 -30.84 -14.65 -20.37
CA PHE A 2 -29.97 -13.82 -19.54
C PHE A 2 -30.64 -13.61 -18.18
N MET A 3 -29.97 -14.05 -17.12
CA MET A 3 -30.40 -13.83 -15.74
C MET A 3 -29.76 -12.53 -15.25
N LEU A 4 -30.57 -11.47 -15.13
CA LEU A 4 -30.17 -10.20 -14.54
C LEU A 4 -30.41 -10.27 -13.03
N CYS A 5 -29.35 -10.53 -12.26
CA CYS A 5 -29.40 -10.41 -10.81
C CYS A 5 -29.39 -8.93 -10.41
N GLY A 6 -30.43 -8.46 -9.72
CA GLY A 6 -30.51 -7.09 -9.20
C GLY A 6 -29.46 -6.78 -8.11
N PRO A 7 -29.38 -5.53 -7.63
CA PRO A 7 -28.34 -5.09 -6.70
C PRO A 7 -28.41 -5.84 -5.37
N ILE A 8 -27.24 -6.20 -4.82
CA ILE A 8 -27.08 -6.94 -3.56
C ILE A 8 -27.65 -6.10 -2.41
N ARG A 9 -28.75 -6.54 -1.80
CA ARG A 9 -29.44 -5.80 -0.72
C ARG A 9 -28.95 -6.12 0.69
N HIS A 10 -28.02 -7.06 0.86
CA HIS A 10 -27.50 -7.41 2.18
C HIS A 10 -26.18 -8.18 2.05
N ALA A 11 -25.08 -7.64 2.55
CA ALA A 11 -23.82 -8.38 2.68
C ALA A 11 -23.89 -9.23 3.97
N ALA A 12 -23.78 -10.55 3.84
CA ALA A 12 -23.69 -11.43 5.00
C ALA A 12 -22.43 -11.09 5.82
N ARG A 13 -22.58 -10.89 7.13
CA ARG A 13 -21.42 -10.79 8.04
C ARG A 13 -20.65 -12.12 7.95
N LEU A 14 -19.40 -12.06 7.49
CA LEU A 14 -18.56 -13.26 7.47
C LEU A 14 -18.34 -13.74 8.92
N PRO A 15 -18.33 -15.05 9.17
CA PRO A 15 -17.99 -15.60 10.47
C PRO A 15 -16.54 -15.22 10.84
N ALA A 16 -16.26 -15.09 12.14
CA ALA A 16 -14.97 -14.66 12.67
C ALA A 16 -13.76 -15.52 12.22
N ASN A 17 -14.01 -16.72 11.70
CA ASN A 17 -13.01 -17.69 11.24
C ASN A 17 -12.99 -17.88 9.71
N ALA A 18 -13.61 -16.98 8.93
CA ALA A 18 -13.52 -17.06 7.48
C ALA A 18 -12.08 -16.82 7.01
N PRO A 19 -11.59 -17.52 5.97
CA PRO A 19 -10.26 -17.28 5.43
C PRO A 19 -10.12 -15.80 5.06
N GLN A 20 -9.09 -15.14 5.60
CA GLN A 20 -8.77 -13.77 5.23
C GLN A 20 -8.55 -13.73 3.71
N ARG A 21 -9.28 -12.87 3.02
CA ARG A 21 -9.06 -12.61 1.61
C ARG A 21 -7.72 -11.86 1.46
N LEU A 22 -6.74 -12.48 0.83
CA LEU A 22 -5.41 -11.91 0.59
C LEU A 22 -5.28 -11.57 -0.90
N GLU A 23 -5.33 -10.28 -1.25
CA GLU A 23 -5.34 -9.82 -2.65
C GLU A 23 -4.20 -8.85 -2.93
N VAL A 24 -3.55 -9.01 -4.09
CA VAL A 24 -2.60 -8.05 -4.63
C VAL A 24 -3.18 -7.50 -5.93
N PHE A 25 -3.25 -6.17 -6.03
CA PHE A 25 -3.69 -5.41 -7.19
C PHE A 25 -2.49 -4.68 -7.79
N PRO A 26 -1.87 -5.23 -8.84
CA PRO A 26 -0.76 -4.57 -9.52
C PRO A 26 -1.27 -3.36 -10.29
N GLN A 27 -0.74 -2.17 -9.97
CA GLN A 27 -0.99 -0.93 -10.68
C GLN A 27 0.18 -0.71 -11.65
N ARG A 28 0.03 -1.18 -12.89
CA ARG A 28 1.08 -1.04 -13.90
C ARG A 28 1.15 0.40 -14.37
N LEU A 29 2.32 1.01 -14.18
CA LEU A 29 2.65 2.30 -14.76
C LEU A 29 3.56 2.04 -15.97
N THR A 30 3.03 2.37 -17.14
CA THR A 30 3.75 2.28 -18.43
C THR A 30 4.57 3.52 -18.74
N SER A 31 4.74 4.45 -17.78
CA SER A 31 5.60 5.60 -17.96
C SER A 31 7.00 5.10 -18.32
N THR A 32 7.51 5.59 -19.46
CA THR A 32 8.90 5.40 -19.84
C THR A 32 9.73 6.09 -18.78
N VAL A 33 10.52 5.32 -18.05
CA VAL A 33 11.61 5.90 -17.30
C VAL A 33 12.55 6.42 -18.37
N ASP A 34 12.59 7.74 -18.58
CA ASP A 34 13.48 8.38 -19.55
C ASP A 34 14.92 8.16 -19.07
N GLY A 35 15.47 7.03 -19.47
CA GLY A 35 16.77 6.54 -19.10
C GLY A 35 17.08 5.35 -19.99
N ALA A 36 18.26 5.34 -20.57
CA ALA A 36 18.75 4.17 -21.27
C ALA A 36 18.68 2.94 -20.34
N ALA A 37 18.51 1.74 -20.91
CA ALA A 37 18.25 0.49 -20.16
C ALA A 37 19.35 0.11 -19.13
N ASP A 38 20.46 0.83 -19.16
CA ASP A 38 21.67 0.76 -18.33
C ASP A 38 21.75 1.85 -17.25
N ALA A 39 20.75 2.73 -17.12
CA ALA A 39 20.69 3.75 -16.09
C ALA A 39 20.86 3.15 -14.68
N PRO A 40 21.67 3.76 -13.80
CA PRO A 40 21.81 3.28 -12.43
C PRO A 40 20.46 3.23 -11.71
N ILE A 41 20.16 2.13 -11.02
CA ILE A 41 18.86 1.93 -10.36
C ILE A 41 18.47 3.07 -9.39
N GLN A 42 19.45 3.74 -8.77
CA GLN A 42 19.22 4.88 -7.89
C GLN A 42 18.71 6.12 -8.64
N ALA A 43 19.18 6.34 -9.88
CA ALA A 43 18.68 7.40 -10.74
C ALA A 43 17.24 7.12 -11.16
N VAL A 44 16.96 5.86 -11.52
CA VAL A 44 15.59 5.39 -11.82
C VAL A 44 14.65 5.63 -10.63
N PHE A 45 15.05 5.26 -9.41
CA PHE A 45 14.22 5.54 -8.22
C PHE A 45 14.04 7.04 -7.95
N ALA A 46 15.04 7.87 -8.25
CA ALA A 46 14.91 9.32 -8.12
C ALA A 46 13.91 9.90 -9.14
N GLN A 47 13.92 9.42 -10.38
CA GLN A 47 12.95 9.81 -11.41
C GLN A 47 11.52 9.42 -10.99
N LEU A 48 11.31 8.19 -10.53
CA LEU A 48 10.01 7.73 -10.04
C LEU A 48 9.51 8.53 -8.83
N ALA A 49 10.41 9.01 -7.96
CA ALA A 49 10.07 9.88 -6.83
C ALA A 49 9.63 11.29 -7.25
N GLN A 50 10.12 11.76 -8.40
CA GLN A 50 9.88 13.11 -8.92
C GLN A 50 8.69 13.16 -9.89
N ASP A 51 8.27 12.01 -10.42
CA ASP A 51 7.07 11.84 -11.23
C ASP A 51 5.82 12.23 -10.42
N THR A 52 5.33 13.43 -10.69
CA THR A 52 4.20 14.04 -9.98
C THR A 52 2.87 13.34 -10.31
N PRO A 53 2.53 13.07 -11.59
CA PRO A 53 1.38 12.23 -11.94
C PRO A 53 1.37 10.87 -11.21
N ARG A 54 2.51 10.17 -11.17
CA ARG A 54 2.64 8.90 -10.42
C ARG A 54 2.36 9.08 -8.93
N THR A 55 2.94 10.10 -8.31
CA THR A 55 2.74 10.39 -6.88
C THR A 55 1.27 10.73 -6.60
N GLN A 56 0.60 11.47 -7.49
CA GLN A 56 -0.83 11.79 -7.39
C GLN A 56 -1.71 10.54 -7.48
N MET A 57 -1.40 9.61 -8.39
CA MET A 57 -2.12 8.34 -8.49
C MET A 57 -2.01 7.53 -7.19
N ILE A 58 -0.82 7.46 -6.59
CA ILE A 58 -0.57 6.76 -5.33
C ILE A 58 -1.36 7.41 -4.18
N ALA A 59 -1.27 8.74 -4.05
CA ALA A 59 -1.99 9.47 -3.01
C ALA A 59 -3.51 9.32 -3.15
N THR A 60 -4.02 9.35 -4.39
CA THR A 60 -5.43 9.16 -4.71
C THR A 60 -5.91 7.78 -4.31
N ALA A 61 -5.19 6.72 -4.67
CA ALA A 61 -5.56 5.35 -4.29
C ALA A 61 -5.53 5.14 -2.78
N ALA A 62 -4.53 5.68 -2.08
CA ALA A 62 -4.47 5.61 -0.61
C ALA A 62 -5.69 6.29 0.04
N ARG A 63 -6.08 7.47 -0.46
CA ARG A 63 -7.29 8.18 -0.02
C ARG A 63 -8.55 7.37 -0.31
N GLU A 64 -8.69 6.81 -1.51
CA GLU A 64 -9.86 6.02 -1.90
C GLU A 64 -10.01 4.78 -1.05
N GLN A 65 -8.92 4.06 -0.76
CA GLN A 65 -8.96 2.93 0.16
C GLN A 65 -9.38 3.38 1.57
N SER A 66 -8.83 4.48 2.07
CA SER A 66 -9.24 5.03 3.37
C SER A 66 -10.73 5.42 3.38
N GLY A 67 -11.24 6.02 2.29
CA GLY A 67 -12.66 6.35 2.11
C GLY A 67 -13.58 5.13 2.01
N GLN A 68 -13.05 3.97 1.61
CA GLN A 68 -13.74 2.68 1.64
C GLN A 68 -13.71 2.02 3.03
N GLY A 69 -13.26 2.74 4.07
CA GLY A 69 -13.15 2.23 5.44
C GLY A 69 -11.93 1.35 5.69
N ARG A 70 -10.96 1.32 4.77
CA ARG A 70 -9.70 0.58 4.96
C ARG A 70 -8.72 1.36 5.82
N ASN A 71 -7.86 0.63 6.54
CA ASN A 71 -6.77 1.19 7.32
C ASN A 71 -5.46 1.01 6.55
N VAL A 72 -4.91 2.11 6.06
CA VAL A 72 -3.91 2.10 4.98
C VAL A 72 -2.50 2.34 5.51
N LEU A 73 -1.54 1.55 5.03
CA LEU A 73 -0.11 1.78 5.17
C LEU A 73 0.47 2.10 3.79
N VAL A 74 1.07 3.27 3.64
CA VAL A 74 1.81 3.68 2.44
C VAL A 74 3.30 3.54 2.70
N LEU A 75 3.98 2.71 1.90
CA LEU A 75 5.42 2.48 2.01
C LEU A 75 6.18 3.06 0.81
N THR A 76 7.21 3.85 1.09
CA THR A 76 8.16 4.38 0.11
C THR A 76 9.59 4.33 0.65
N GLU A 77 10.59 3.99 -0.17
CA GLU A 77 11.98 3.85 0.31
C GLU A 77 12.81 5.13 0.22
N ARG A 78 12.23 6.22 -0.30
CA ARG A 78 12.94 7.50 -0.43
C ARG A 78 12.27 8.63 0.34
N THR A 79 13.09 9.48 0.93
CA THR A 79 12.60 10.58 1.76
C THR A 79 11.98 11.72 0.95
N ASP A 80 12.52 12.02 -0.23
CA ASP A 80 11.94 13.03 -1.13
C ASP A 80 10.52 12.64 -1.61
N HIS A 81 10.32 11.37 -1.94
CA HIS A 81 9.00 10.84 -2.28
C HIS A 81 8.05 10.80 -1.07
N LEU A 82 8.57 10.49 0.13
CA LEU A 82 7.79 10.54 1.37
C LEU A 82 7.26 11.95 1.62
N GLU A 83 8.11 12.97 1.50
CA GLU A 83 7.73 14.38 1.69
C GLU A 83 6.63 14.80 0.69
N ARG A 84 6.73 14.39 -0.58
CA ARG A 84 5.72 14.64 -1.61
C ARG A 84 4.39 13.93 -1.33
N LEU A 85 4.44 12.65 -0.96
CA LEU A 85 3.25 11.88 -0.57
C LEU A 85 2.57 12.50 0.66
N GLN A 86 3.35 12.91 1.66
CA GLN A 86 2.82 13.62 2.83
C GLN A 86 2.10 14.90 2.41
N GLN A 87 2.70 15.72 1.54
CA GLN A 87 2.10 16.96 1.07
C GLN A 87 0.77 16.74 0.34
N MET A 88 0.66 15.68 -0.47
CA MET A 88 -0.59 15.37 -1.19
C MET A 88 -1.66 14.76 -0.27
N LEU A 89 -1.26 13.90 0.68
CA LEU A 89 -2.19 13.21 1.57
C LEU A 89 -2.73 14.13 2.66
N GLN A 90 -1.91 15.00 3.26
CA GLN A 90 -2.33 15.87 4.37
C GLN A 90 -3.46 16.84 4.00
N VAL A 91 -3.65 17.12 2.70
CA VAL A 91 -4.73 17.98 2.20
C VAL A 91 -6.09 17.29 2.29
N THR A 92 -6.13 15.96 2.22
CA THR A 92 -7.39 15.20 2.03
C THR A 92 -7.61 14.09 3.04
N VAL A 93 -6.57 13.64 3.72
CA VAL A 93 -6.62 12.57 4.73
C VAL A 93 -6.53 13.20 6.12
N GLN A 94 -7.60 13.09 6.89
CA GLN A 94 -7.69 13.67 8.23
C GLN A 94 -6.75 12.96 9.23
N SER A 95 -6.76 11.62 9.23
CA SER A 95 -5.98 10.80 10.16
C SER A 95 -4.69 10.29 9.50
N LEU A 96 -3.81 11.21 9.10
CA LEU A 96 -2.50 10.89 8.52
C LEU A 96 -1.41 10.86 9.60
N PHE A 97 -0.74 9.73 9.72
CA PHE A 97 0.40 9.52 10.62
C PHE A 97 1.65 9.32 9.78
N VAL A 98 2.65 10.18 9.95
CA VAL A 98 3.91 10.07 9.23
C VAL A 98 4.98 9.58 10.19
N LEU A 99 5.62 8.46 9.86
CA LEU A 99 6.61 7.82 10.72
C LEU A 99 7.90 7.60 9.93
N HIS A 100 9.00 8.24 10.32
CA HIS A 100 10.31 8.07 9.66
C HIS A 100 11.48 8.33 10.62
N GLY A 101 12.68 7.85 10.26
CA GLY A 101 13.88 7.93 11.11
C GLY A 101 14.35 9.35 11.46
N ARG A 102 13.95 10.38 10.70
CA ARG A 102 14.25 11.79 11.05
C ARG A 102 13.39 12.34 12.21
N LEU A 103 12.35 11.63 12.65
CA LEU A 103 11.57 12.06 13.81
C LEU A 103 12.37 11.83 15.09
N GLY A 104 12.48 12.88 15.92
CA GLY A 104 13.00 12.73 17.27
C GLY A 104 12.16 11.75 18.09
N ARG A 105 12.79 11.08 19.07
CA ARG A 105 12.16 10.05 19.91
C ARG A 105 10.80 10.48 20.49
N LYS A 106 10.71 11.71 21.01
CA LYS A 106 9.47 12.27 21.58
C LYS A 106 8.37 12.38 20.53
N ALA A 107 8.66 12.96 19.36
CA ALA A 107 7.70 13.13 18.28
C ALA A 107 7.21 11.77 17.74
N ARG A 108 8.12 10.80 17.58
CA ARG A 108 7.77 9.43 17.19
C ARG A 108 6.85 8.77 18.22
N ALA A 109 7.16 8.89 19.51
CA ALA A 109 6.33 8.35 20.58
C ALA A 109 4.93 8.99 20.61
N THR A 110 4.84 10.32 20.41
CA THR A 110 3.55 11.02 20.31
C THR A 110 2.71 10.54 19.13
N GLN A 111 3.32 10.37 17.95
CA GLN A 111 2.62 9.86 16.76
C GLN A 111 2.10 8.45 16.96
N LEU A 112 2.93 7.55 17.54
CA LEU A 112 2.52 6.18 17.84
C LEU A 112 1.40 6.14 18.88
N ALA A 113 1.53 6.88 19.99
CA ALA A 113 0.48 6.94 21.01
C ALA A 113 -0.85 7.47 20.45
N ALA A 114 -0.81 8.48 19.57
CA ALA A 114 -2.00 9.00 18.91
C ALA A 114 -2.61 7.98 17.93
N LEU A 115 -1.78 7.20 17.23
CA LEU A 115 -2.23 6.12 16.35
C LEU A 115 -2.88 4.95 17.12
N ASP A 116 -2.29 4.58 18.26
CA ASP A 116 -2.77 3.49 19.14
C ASP A 116 -4.04 3.88 19.90
N ALA A 117 -4.25 5.18 20.16
CA ALA A 117 -5.45 5.70 20.81
C ALA A 117 -6.70 5.70 19.91
N LEU A 118 -6.54 5.48 18.60
CA LEU A 118 -7.66 5.40 17.67
C LEU A 118 -8.50 4.13 17.92
N ALA A 119 -9.82 4.29 18.03
CA ALA A 119 -10.77 3.17 18.04
C ALA A 119 -10.55 2.25 16.83
N GLY A 120 -10.81 0.95 16.92
CA GLY A 120 -10.43 -0.03 15.87
C GLY A 120 -11.01 0.23 14.48
N ASP A 121 -12.16 0.91 14.40
CA ASP A 121 -12.87 1.28 13.18
C ASP A 121 -12.57 2.71 12.68
N ALA A 122 -11.85 3.51 13.46
CA ALA A 122 -11.49 4.87 13.06
C ALA A 122 -10.59 4.86 11.79
N PRO A 123 -10.83 5.72 10.79
CA PRO A 123 -9.96 5.80 9.62
C PRO A 123 -8.53 6.16 10.01
N ARG A 124 -7.54 5.52 9.38
CA ARG A 124 -6.13 5.89 9.53
C ARG A 124 -5.32 5.60 8.27
N VAL A 125 -4.38 6.49 7.99
CA VAL A 125 -3.36 6.30 6.97
C VAL A 125 -2.00 6.50 7.63
N VAL A 126 -1.13 5.51 7.52
CA VAL A 126 0.25 5.58 7.99
C VAL A 126 1.16 5.70 6.78
N LEU A 127 2.02 6.72 6.76
CA LEU A 127 3.05 6.90 5.74
C LEU A 127 4.42 6.66 6.37
N ALA A 128 5.18 5.71 5.84
CA ALA A 128 6.44 5.30 6.43
C ALA A 128 7.46 4.82 5.39
N PRO A 129 8.77 4.87 5.71
CA PRO A 129 9.74 4.10 4.98
C PRO A 129 9.62 2.63 5.30
N GLY A 130 9.85 1.78 4.32
CA GLY A 130 9.86 0.34 4.53
C GLY A 130 11.06 -0.15 5.33
N ARG A 131 11.83 0.67 6.04
CA ARG A 131 12.71 0.18 7.14
C ARG A 131 12.04 0.24 8.50
N LEU A 132 11.09 1.14 8.68
CA LEU A 132 10.44 1.41 9.96
C LEU A 132 9.78 0.16 10.55
N VAL A 133 9.21 -0.67 9.69
CA VAL A 133 8.51 -1.85 10.15
C VAL A 133 9.51 -2.98 10.47
N GLY A 134 10.72 -3.00 9.89
CA GLY A 134 11.85 -3.81 10.39
C GLY A 134 12.26 -3.49 11.83
N GLU A 135 11.97 -2.28 12.31
CA GLU A 135 12.27 -1.82 13.69
C GLU A 135 11.18 -2.19 14.72
N GLY A 136 10.18 -3.00 14.34
CA GLY A 136 9.17 -3.51 15.27
C GLY A 136 7.84 -2.74 15.28
N PHE A 137 7.58 -1.82 14.34
CA PHE A 137 6.26 -1.20 14.20
C PHE A 137 5.17 -2.25 13.95
N ASP A 138 4.14 -2.28 14.78
CA ASP A 138 3.01 -3.18 14.65
C ASP A 138 1.71 -2.43 14.90
N HIS A 139 0.77 -2.55 13.96
CA HIS A 139 -0.56 -1.97 14.10
C HIS A 139 -1.59 -2.87 13.43
N PRO A 140 -2.14 -3.86 14.15
CA PRO A 140 -2.99 -4.92 13.58
C PRO A 140 -4.25 -4.43 12.84
N ALA A 141 -4.70 -3.21 13.16
CA ALA A 141 -5.83 -2.56 12.49
C ALA A 141 -5.56 -2.30 11.00
N LEU A 142 -4.29 -2.18 10.59
CA LEU A 142 -3.91 -1.98 9.18
C LEU A 142 -4.25 -3.21 8.33
N ASP A 143 -4.97 -2.99 7.23
CA ASP A 143 -5.45 -4.05 6.36
C ASP A 143 -5.13 -3.80 4.88
N THR A 144 -4.57 -2.64 4.55
CA THR A 144 -4.25 -2.26 3.17
C THR A 144 -2.82 -1.72 3.09
N LEU A 145 -1.99 -2.33 2.25
CA LEU A 145 -0.64 -1.89 1.93
C LEU A 145 -0.62 -1.21 0.56
N VAL A 146 -0.18 0.03 0.50
CA VAL A 146 0.17 0.74 -0.74
C VAL A 146 1.68 0.73 -0.86
N LEU A 147 2.20 -0.08 -1.78
CA LEU A 147 3.63 -0.13 -2.09
C LEU A 147 3.95 0.91 -3.15
N ALA A 148 4.36 2.10 -2.71
CA ALA A 148 4.53 3.30 -3.52
C ALA A 148 5.85 3.35 -4.31
N MET A 149 6.82 2.48 -3.98
CA MET A 149 8.08 2.36 -4.69
C MET A 149 8.45 0.92 -5.00
N PRO A 150 9.23 0.67 -6.07
CA PRO A 150 9.80 -0.65 -6.31
C PRO A 150 10.70 -1.06 -5.15
N VAL A 151 10.35 -2.17 -4.50
CA VAL A 151 11.22 -2.85 -3.54
C VAL A 151 11.51 -4.27 -4.00
N ALA A 152 12.72 -4.75 -3.71
CA ALA A 152 13.04 -6.15 -3.92
C ALA A 152 12.37 -6.97 -2.84
N TRP A 153 11.85 -8.15 -3.19
CA TRP A 153 11.39 -9.11 -2.19
C TRP A 153 12.57 -9.51 -1.28
N LYS A 154 12.61 -8.93 -0.08
CA LYS A 154 13.59 -9.17 0.98
C LYS A 154 12.80 -9.20 2.30
N GLY A 155 13.37 -9.82 3.35
CA GLY A 155 12.70 -10.15 4.61
C GLY A 155 11.80 -9.06 5.19
N THR A 156 12.11 -7.79 4.94
CA THR A 156 11.28 -6.61 5.17
C THR A 156 9.84 -6.69 4.63
N LEU A 157 9.61 -6.97 3.35
CA LEU A 157 8.25 -7.00 2.77
C LEU A 157 7.45 -8.22 3.26
N GLN A 158 8.12 -9.35 3.46
CA GLN A 158 7.52 -10.53 4.07
C GLN A 158 7.09 -10.26 5.51
N GLN A 159 7.96 -9.67 6.33
CA GLN A 159 7.63 -9.22 7.68
C GLN A 159 6.43 -8.26 7.69
N TYR A 160 6.20 -7.50 6.61
CA TYR A 160 5.08 -6.56 6.53
C TYR A 160 3.79 -7.28 6.21
N ALA A 161 3.80 -8.14 5.21
CA ALA A 161 2.68 -9.01 4.93
C ALA A 161 2.27 -9.82 6.17
N ASP A 162 3.24 -10.42 6.88
CA ASP A 162 2.99 -11.18 8.10
C ASP A 162 2.35 -10.35 9.21
N ARG A 163 2.79 -9.09 9.39
CA ARG A 163 2.18 -8.17 10.37
C ARG A 163 0.79 -7.70 9.92
N LEU A 164 0.58 -7.49 8.63
CA LEU A 164 -0.75 -7.24 8.08
C LEU A 164 -1.67 -8.46 8.20
N HIS A 165 -1.18 -9.70 8.29
CA HIS A 165 -2.03 -10.88 8.48
C HIS A 165 -2.60 -11.02 9.90
N ARG A 166 -2.06 -10.27 10.88
CA ARG A 166 -2.53 -10.34 12.26
C ARG A 166 -4.02 -10.05 12.32
N GLU A 167 -4.73 -10.92 13.04
CA GLU A 167 -6.17 -10.81 13.25
C GLU A 167 -6.49 -9.51 14.00
N HIS A 168 -7.57 -8.86 13.57
CA HIS A 168 -8.11 -7.68 14.22
C HIS A 168 -9.61 -7.64 14.00
N ALA A 169 -10.36 -7.17 15.00
CA ALA A 169 -11.81 -7.04 14.89
C ALA A 169 -12.17 -6.15 13.69
N GLY A 170 -13.07 -6.63 12.82
CA GLY A 170 -13.48 -5.90 11.61
C GLY A 170 -12.59 -6.11 10.37
N LYS A 171 -11.45 -6.80 10.50
CA LYS A 171 -10.57 -7.11 9.37
C LYS A 171 -11.15 -8.24 8.53
N THR A 172 -11.57 -7.92 7.31
CA THR A 172 -12.19 -8.90 6.38
C THR A 172 -11.18 -9.51 5.39
N GLY A 173 -9.99 -8.93 5.29
CA GLY A 173 -8.92 -9.40 4.41
C GLY A 173 -7.84 -8.34 4.20
N VAL A 174 -6.69 -8.76 3.68
CA VAL A 174 -5.56 -7.88 3.38
C VAL A 174 -5.50 -7.56 1.90
N ARG A 175 -5.29 -6.28 1.60
CA ARG A 175 -5.13 -5.78 0.23
C ARG A 175 -3.75 -5.16 0.04
N VAL A 176 -3.11 -5.48 -1.07
CA VAL A 176 -1.86 -4.83 -1.50
C VAL A 176 -2.11 -4.11 -2.82
N LEU A 177 -1.86 -2.81 -2.87
CA LEU A 177 -1.73 -2.02 -4.10
C LEU A 177 -0.25 -1.91 -4.43
N ASP A 178 0.22 -2.69 -5.41
CA ASP A 178 1.63 -2.71 -5.81
C ASP A 178 1.83 -1.88 -7.07
N TYR A 179 2.49 -0.73 -6.95
CA TYR A 179 2.81 0.11 -8.11
C TYR A 179 4.00 -0.48 -8.86
N VAL A 180 3.72 -1.02 -10.04
CA VAL A 180 4.67 -1.75 -10.88
C VAL A 180 5.14 -0.88 -12.02
N ASP A 181 6.35 -0.38 -11.91
CA ASP A 181 7.01 0.45 -12.91
C ASP A 181 7.70 -0.43 -13.98
N GLY A 182 7.30 -0.26 -15.24
CA GLY A 182 7.76 -1.11 -16.36
C GLY A 182 8.99 -0.62 -17.12
N GLY A 183 9.42 0.62 -16.90
CA GLY A 183 10.41 1.31 -17.75
C GLY A 183 11.88 0.84 -17.62
N HIS A 184 12.19 -0.15 -16.78
CA HIS A 184 13.57 -0.60 -16.58
C HIS A 184 13.68 -2.10 -16.21
N PRO A 185 14.61 -2.89 -16.81
CA PRO A 185 14.68 -4.34 -16.62
C PRO A 185 14.87 -4.82 -15.18
N VAL A 186 15.51 -4.02 -14.33
CA VAL A 186 15.67 -4.36 -12.91
C VAL A 186 14.33 -4.26 -12.16
N LEU A 187 13.46 -3.30 -12.53
CA LEU A 187 12.15 -3.13 -11.89
C LEU A 187 11.23 -4.31 -12.22
N LEU A 188 11.28 -4.78 -13.46
CA LEU A 188 10.58 -6.00 -13.89
C LEU A 188 11.02 -7.23 -13.08
N ARG A 189 12.34 -7.43 -12.93
CA ARG A 189 12.90 -8.51 -12.10
C ARG A 189 12.50 -8.39 -10.63
N MET A 190 12.41 -7.17 -10.10
CA MET A 190 11.93 -6.93 -8.73
C MET A 190 10.44 -7.32 -8.62
N TRP A 191 9.61 -6.92 -9.58
CA TRP A 191 8.19 -7.28 -9.64
C TRP A 191 7.99 -8.80 -9.71
N GLU A 192 8.73 -9.51 -10.56
CA GLU A 192 8.67 -10.98 -10.62
C GLU A 192 8.99 -11.66 -9.28
N ARG A 193 10.00 -11.14 -8.56
CA ARG A 193 10.32 -11.62 -7.20
C ARG A 193 9.17 -11.35 -6.24
N ARG A 194 8.55 -10.17 -6.31
CA ARG A 194 7.39 -9.85 -5.47
C ARG A 194 6.20 -10.76 -5.74
N GLN A 195 5.87 -11.01 -7.01
CA GLN A 195 4.80 -11.95 -7.39
C GLN A 195 5.00 -13.35 -6.80
N ARG A 196 6.21 -13.92 -6.89
CA ARG A 196 6.51 -15.23 -6.29
C ARG A 196 6.34 -15.21 -4.77
N GLY A 197 6.81 -14.15 -4.14
CA GLY A 197 6.66 -13.92 -2.72
C GLY A 197 5.21 -13.84 -2.25
N TYR A 198 4.39 -13.01 -2.92
CA TYR A 198 2.96 -12.89 -2.63
C TYR A 198 2.25 -14.25 -2.72
N ARG A 199 2.49 -15.01 -3.80
CA ARG A 199 1.90 -16.35 -3.98
C ARG A 199 2.34 -17.32 -2.88
N ALA A 200 3.61 -17.29 -2.48
CA ALA A 200 4.13 -18.13 -1.41
C ALA A 200 3.47 -17.85 -0.05
N MET A 201 2.96 -16.63 0.16
CA MET A 201 2.22 -16.24 1.37
C MET A 201 0.70 -16.38 1.24
N GLY A 202 0.20 -16.97 0.14
CA GLY A 202 -1.22 -17.19 -0.08
C GLY A 202 -2.00 -16.02 -0.67
N TYR A 203 -1.32 -14.95 -1.11
CA TYR A 203 -2.00 -13.86 -1.83
C TYR A 203 -2.39 -14.30 -3.24
N GLN A 204 -3.62 -13.95 -3.62
CA GLN A 204 -4.06 -13.94 -4.99
C GLN A 204 -3.56 -12.67 -5.69
N VAL A 205 -2.64 -12.83 -6.64
CA VAL A 205 -2.21 -11.72 -7.51
C VAL A 205 -3.27 -11.55 -8.61
N CYS A 206 -4.09 -10.50 -8.47
CA CYS A 206 -5.11 -10.15 -9.45
C CYS A 206 -4.44 -9.73 -10.78
N PRO A 207 -5.11 -9.94 -11.93
CA PRO A 207 -4.64 -9.38 -13.18
C PRO A 207 -4.50 -7.85 -13.03
N PRO A 208 -3.47 -7.24 -13.65
CA PRO A 208 -3.37 -5.78 -13.70
C PRO A 208 -4.69 -5.23 -14.24
N GLY A 209 -5.29 -4.28 -13.54
CA GLY A 209 -6.57 -3.72 -13.98
C GLY A 209 -6.43 -3.14 -15.38
N GLU A 210 -7.27 -3.60 -16.31
CA GLU A 210 -7.74 -2.74 -17.39
C GLU A 210 -8.52 -1.60 -16.73
N VAL A 211 -7.81 -0.54 -16.34
CA VAL A 211 -8.36 0.63 -15.66
C VAL A 211 -8.93 0.27 -14.28
N LEU A 212 -8.67 1.11 -13.29
CA LEU A 212 -9.51 1.13 -12.10
C LEU A 212 -10.94 1.48 -12.57
N GLN A 213 -11.78 0.50 -12.89
CA GLN A 213 -13.22 0.67 -12.80
C GLN A 213 -13.56 0.77 -11.31
N LEU A 214 -13.23 1.91 -10.72
CA LEU A 214 -13.88 2.42 -9.54
C LEU A 214 -15.22 2.99 -9.98
N THR A 215 -16.13 2.10 -10.36
CA THR A 215 -17.56 2.42 -10.36
C THR A 215 -18.09 1.98 -9.00
N LEU A 216 -18.41 2.95 -8.16
CA LEU A 216 -19.44 2.77 -7.15
C LEU A 216 -20.46 3.87 -7.39
N ALA A 217 -21.65 3.43 -7.82
CA ALA A 217 -22.90 4.17 -7.75
C ALA A 217 -23.35 4.34 -6.29
#